data_AF-A0A803M945-F1
#
_entry.id   AF-A0A803M945-F1
#
_cell.length_a   1.000
_cell.length_b   1.000
_cell.length_c   1.000
_cell.angle_alpha   90.00
_cell.angle_beta   90.00
_cell.angle_gamma   90.00
#
_symmetry.space_group_name_H-M   'P 1'
#
loop_
_entity.id
_entity.type
_entity.pdbx_description
1 polymer ?
#
loop_
_entity_poly.entity_id
_entity_poly.type
_entity_poly.pdbx_seq_one_letter_code
_entity_poly.pdbx_strand_id
1 'polypeptide(L)'
;MSPLSNITGPIYASSFFVYQDEKNGNYYLQEGKDNVELGFWPKDIFVGLANGATYAGCGGEVKTEGTVKPIDAPVMGAGTYPDVLPEKTNFAYCKFQVVDEAHNIVTTPDLEEFTNNKEYNAVVTNQENAKFIYFGGPFPVNV
;
A
#
# COMPACT_ATOMS: atom_id res chain seq x y z
N MET A 1 -20.18 -12.67 3.25
CA MET A 1 -19.15 -11.63 3.30
C MET A 1 -19.41 -10.80 4.54
N SER A 2 -18.54 -10.92 5.53
CA SER A 2 -18.55 -10.16 6.79
C SER A 2 -17.10 -10.07 7.27
N PRO A 3 -16.67 -8.94 7.86
CA PRO A 3 -17.46 -7.73 8.14
C PRO A 3 -17.64 -6.83 6.91
N LEU A 4 -18.74 -6.05 6.90
CA LEU A 4 -18.96 -4.94 5.98
C LEU A 4 -18.31 -3.67 6.57
N SER A 5 -17.70 -2.84 5.71
CA SER A 5 -17.10 -1.58 6.14
C SER A 5 -18.17 -0.59 6.60
N ASN A 6 -17.89 0.12 7.70
CA ASN A 6 -18.77 1.15 8.28
C ASN A 6 -17.96 2.40 8.61
N ILE A 7 -18.58 3.58 8.45
CA ILE A 7 -18.02 4.86 8.91
C ILE A 7 -17.81 4.76 10.43
N THR A 8 -16.62 5.13 10.93
CA THR A 8 -16.18 4.95 12.33
C THR A 8 -16.11 3.50 12.83
N GLY A 9 -16.23 2.53 11.91
CA GLY A 9 -16.04 1.12 12.21
C GLY A 9 -14.57 0.77 12.51
N PRO A 10 -14.33 -0.45 13.00
CA PRO A 10 -12.96 -0.94 13.19
C PRO A 10 -12.18 -0.96 11.88
N ILE A 11 -10.91 -0.56 11.95
CA ILE A 11 -9.96 -0.72 10.84
C ILE A 11 -9.42 -2.14 10.86
N TYR A 12 -9.40 -2.76 9.69
CA TYR A 12 -8.76 -4.05 9.47
C TYR A 12 -7.50 -3.85 8.64
N ALA A 13 -6.42 -4.52 9.02
CA ALA A 13 -5.17 -4.53 8.30
C ALA A 13 -4.65 -5.96 8.21
N SER A 14 -4.22 -6.36 7.00
CA SER A 14 -3.46 -7.58 6.78
C SER A 14 -1.98 -7.23 6.67
N SER A 15 -1.13 -8.11 7.20
CA SER A 15 0.32 -8.02 7.07
C SER A 15 0.75 -9.00 5.99
N PHE A 16 1.45 -8.51 4.97
CA PHE A 16 2.01 -9.34 3.91
C PHE A 16 3.53 -9.22 3.93
N PHE A 17 4.20 -10.34 3.73
CA PHE A 17 5.65 -10.40 3.60
C PHE A 17 6.01 -11.07 2.29
N VAL A 18 6.67 -10.32 1.41
CA VAL A 18 7.21 -10.82 0.15
C VAL A 18 8.72 -10.80 0.26
N TYR A 19 9.35 -11.96 0.07
CA TYR A 19 10.79 -12.09 0.17
C TYR A 19 11.35 -13.03 -0.90
N GLN A 20 12.62 -12.83 -1.22
CA GLN A 20 13.39 -13.74 -2.05
C GLN A 20 14.22 -14.64 -1.13
N ASP A 21 14.09 -15.95 -1.28
CA ASP A 21 14.92 -16.92 -0.55
C ASP A 21 16.37 -16.84 -1.04
N GLU A 22 17.31 -16.61 -0.13
CA GLU A 22 18.73 -16.48 -0.44
C GLU A 22 19.32 -17.74 -1.11
N LYS A 23 18.82 -18.92 -0.72
CA LYS A 23 19.40 -20.20 -1.15
C LYS A 23 19.05 -20.56 -2.59
N ASN A 24 17.80 -20.33 -3.00
CA ASN A 24 17.32 -20.72 -4.32
C ASN A 24 16.86 -19.54 -5.21
N GLY A 25 16.74 -18.34 -4.64
CA GLY A 25 16.31 -17.13 -5.32
C GLY A 25 14.83 -17.09 -5.69
N ASN A 26 14.02 -18.05 -5.20
CA ASN A 26 12.58 -18.06 -5.39
C ASN A 26 11.91 -17.03 -4.49
N TYR A 27 10.77 -16.51 -4.93
CA TYR A 27 9.97 -15.59 -4.16
C TYR A 27 8.84 -16.30 -3.45
N TYR A 28 8.57 -15.84 -2.23
CA TYR A 28 7.49 -16.31 -1.40
C TYR A 28 6.63 -15.14 -0.95
N LEU A 29 5.32 -15.37 -0.83
CA LEU A 29 4.37 -14.47 -0.20
C LEU A 29 3.81 -15.15 1.04
N GLN A 30 3.93 -14.47 2.18
CA GLN A 30 3.37 -14.90 3.45
C GLN A 30 2.36 -13.87 3.96
N GLU A 31 1.32 -14.34 4.66
CA GLU A 31 0.34 -13.48 5.34
C GLU A 31 0.33 -13.72 6.85
N GLY A 32 0.14 -12.64 7.58
CA GLY A 32 -0.19 -12.64 8.99
C GLY A 32 1.00 -12.92 9.90
N LYS A 33 0.72 -13.09 11.19
CA LYS A 33 1.73 -13.30 12.24
C LYS A 33 2.33 -14.70 12.21
N ASP A 34 1.55 -15.66 11.70
CA ASP A 34 1.95 -17.06 11.60
C ASP A 34 2.70 -17.36 10.30
N ASN A 35 2.98 -16.33 9.48
CA ASN A 35 3.70 -16.43 8.22
C ASN A 35 3.12 -17.52 7.30
N VAL A 36 1.80 -17.53 7.16
CA VAL A 36 1.10 -18.51 6.31
C VAL A 36 1.53 -18.27 4.87
N GLU A 37 2.18 -19.26 4.24
CA GLU A 37 2.60 -19.18 2.85
C GLU A 37 1.36 -19.18 1.93
N LEU A 38 1.18 -18.08 1.20
CA LEU A 38 0.07 -17.89 0.26
C LEU A 38 0.51 -17.95 -1.20
N GLY A 39 1.79 -17.74 -1.48
CA GLY A 39 2.27 -17.62 -2.85
C GLY A 39 3.72 -18.02 -3.01
N PHE A 40 4.03 -18.53 -4.20
CA PHE A 40 5.35 -18.98 -4.60
C PHE A 40 5.59 -18.61 -6.07
N TRP A 41 6.77 -18.08 -6.35
CA TRP A 41 7.22 -17.78 -7.70
C TRP A 41 8.67 -18.23 -7.89
N PRO A 42 8.95 -19.16 -8.83
CA PRO A 42 10.32 -19.54 -9.15
C PRO A 42 11.15 -18.35 -9.63
N LYS A 43 12.43 -18.30 -9.28
CA LYS A 43 13.36 -17.28 -9.78
C LYS A 43 13.29 -17.10 -11.30
N ASP A 44 13.18 -18.22 -12.02
CA ASP A 44 13.33 -18.29 -13.48
C ASP A 44 12.20 -17.61 -14.26
N ILE A 45 11.05 -17.33 -13.63
CA ILE A 45 9.96 -16.60 -14.30
C ILE A 45 10.22 -15.09 -14.33
N PHE A 46 11.16 -14.61 -13.50
CA PHE A 46 11.45 -13.21 -13.37
C PHE A 46 12.63 -12.81 -14.25
N VAL A 47 12.43 -11.77 -15.06
CA VAL A 47 13.52 -11.11 -15.79
C VAL A 47 14.18 -10.05 -14.91
N GLY A 48 13.39 -9.25 -14.19
CA GLY A 48 13.88 -8.12 -13.38
C GLY A 48 14.06 -8.41 -11.88
N LEU A 49 13.34 -9.39 -11.33
CA LEU A 49 13.38 -9.74 -9.91
C LEU A 49 14.31 -10.93 -9.61
N ALA A 50 14.94 -11.53 -10.60
CA ALA A 50 15.79 -12.72 -10.39
C ALA A 50 16.92 -12.50 -9.37
N ASN A 51 17.37 -11.26 -9.18
CA ASN A 51 18.49 -10.88 -8.31
C ASN A 51 18.08 -9.79 -7.30
N GLY A 52 16.91 -9.95 -6.69
CA GLY A 52 16.37 -8.99 -5.73
C GLY A 52 15.50 -7.92 -6.37
N ALA A 53 14.66 -7.30 -5.55
CA ALA A 53 13.84 -6.17 -5.96
C ALA A 53 14.62 -4.86 -5.80
N THR A 54 14.65 -4.04 -6.85
CA THR A 54 15.21 -2.67 -6.81
C THR A 54 14.15 -1.61 -6.53
N TYR A 55 12.89 -1.95 -6.75
CA TYR A 55 11.72 -1.11 -6.46
C TYR A 55 10.67 -1.93 -5.74
N ALA A 56 10.00 -1.30 -4.80
CA ALA A 56 8.80 -1.83 -4.19
C ALA A 56 7.85 -0.66 -3.92
N GLY A 57 6.55 -0.89 -4.13
CA GLY A 57 5.56 0.17 -4.09
C GLY A 57 4.25 -0.32 -3.51
N CYS A 58 3.49 0.62 -2.98
CA CYS A 58 2.12 0.44 -2.58
C CYS A 58 1.29 1.62 -3.10
N GLY A 59 0.01 1.39 -3.31
CA GLY A 59 -0.87 2.40 -3.89
C GLY A 59 -2.32 2.03 -3.73
N GLY A 60 -3.18 2.93 -4.18
CA GLY A 60 -4.58 2.68 -4.42
C GLY A 60 -4.87 2.87 -5.90
N GLU A 61 -5.72 2.01 -6.47
CA GLU A 61 -6.29 2.23 -7.79
C GLU A 61 -7.76 2.59 -7.64
N VAL A 62 -8.20 3.56 -8.43
CA VAL A 62 -9.60 3.92 -8.55
C VAL A 62 -9.98 3.85 -10.02
N LYS A 63 -11.04 3.09 -10.31
CA LYS A 63 -11.51 2.86 -11.67
C LYS A 63 -12.88 3.49 -11.86
N THR A 64 -13.04 4.18 -12.99
CA THR A 64 -14.31 4.70 -13.48
C THR A 64 -14.54 4.29 -14.92
N GLU A 65 -15.80 4.19 -15.32
CA GLU A 65 -16.17 4.07 -16.73
C GLU A 65 -16.43 5.47 -17.31
N GLY A 66 -15.78 5.79 -18.44
CA GLY A 66 -15.94 7.07 -19.14
C GLY A 66 -15.12 8.23 -18.57
N THR A 67 -15.30 9.42 -19.13
CA THR A 67 -14.69 10.66 -18.62
C THR A 67 -15.53 11.19 -17.47
N VAL A 68 -15.03 11.02 -16.25
CA VAL A 68 -15.72 11.49 -15.04
C VAL A 68 -15.26 12.91 -14.73
N LYS A 69 -16.21 13.82 -14.48
CA LYS A 69 -15.89 15.17 -14.00
C LYS A 69 -15.29 15.05 -12.59
N PRO A 70 -14.40 15.97 -12.16
CA PRO A 70 -13.85 15.96 -10.80
C PRO A 70 -14.89 15.76 -9.68
N ILE A 71 -16.07 16.36 -9.80
CA ILE A 71 -17.16 16.23 -8.81
C ILE A 71 -17.83 14.85 -8.76
N ASP A 72 -17.73 14.09 -9.84
CA ASP A 72 -18.34 12.77 -9.98
C ASP A 72 -17.30 11.64 -9.73
N ALA A 73 -16.05 12.00 -9.43
CA ALA A 73 -14.97 11.06 -9.24
C ALA A 73 -15.24 10.18 -7.99
N PRO A 74 -15.14 8.85 -8.09
CA PRO A 74 -15.37 7.96 -6.97
C PRO A 74 -14.33 8.17 -5.88
N VAL A 75 -14.79 8.03 -4.65
CA VAL A 75 -13.99 8.25 -3.45
C VAL A 75 -12.97 7.13 -3.23
N MET A 76 -11.76 7.49 -2.83
CA MET A 76 -10.71 6.60 -2.35
C MET A 76 -10.62 6.68 -0.82
N GLY A 77 -10.45 5.52 -0.17
CA GLY A 77 -10.23 5.44 1.27
C GLY A 77 -11.38 6.08 2.07
N ALA A 78 -11.06 7.10 2.87
CA ALA A 78 -12.02 7.79 3.72
C ALA A 78 -12.98 8.74 2.96
N GLY A 79 -12.80 8.93 1.65
CA GLY A 79 -13.55 9.92 0.87
C GLY A 79 -13.26 11.35 1.30
N THR A 80 -12.04 11.61 1.73
CA THR A 80 -11.49 12.96 1.91
C THR A 80 -9.98 12.88 1.80
N TYR A 81 -9.28 14.01 1.88
CA TYR A 81 -7.82 14.05 1.75
C TYR A 81 -7.12 13.76 3.08
N PRO A 82 -6.04 12.93 3.10
CA PRO A 82 -5.34 12.51 4.33
C PRO A 82 -4.58 13.62 5.07
N ASP A 83 -4.39 14.77 4.44
CA ASP A 83 -3.81 15.98 5.02
C ASP A 83 -4.83 16.84 5.79
N VAL A 84 -6.14 16.71 5.52
CA VAL A 84 -7.20 17.47 6.19
C VAL A 84 -7.43 17.01 7.63
N LEU A 85 -7.16 15.74 7.94
CA LEU A 85 -7.35 15.16 9.28
C LEU A 85 -6.00 14.75 9.87
N PRO A 86 -5.51 15.41 10.94
CA PRO A 86 -4.20 15.12 11.53
C PRO A 86 -4.03 13.67 12.01
N GLU A 87 -5.08 13.13 12.65
CA GLU A 87 -5.12 11.80 13.26
C GLU A 87 -4.99 10.66 12.25
N LYS A 88 -5.48 10.85 11.01
CA LYS A 88 -5.48 9.84 9.91
C LYS A 88 -6.07 8.47 10.29
N THR A 89 -6.82 8.40 11.39
CA THR A 89 -7.32 7.18 12.03
C THR A 89 -8.37 6.42 11.25
N ASN A 90 -8.84 6.92 10.09
CA ASN A 90 -9.83 6.22 9.25
C ASN A 90 -9.40 6.12 7.78
N PHE A 91 -8.14 6.40 7.48
CA PHE A 91 -7.66 6.36 6.10
C PHE A 91 -7.19 4.98 5.71
N ALA A 92 -7.44 4.63 4.44
CA ALA A 92 -6.74 3.52 3.82
C ALA A 92 -5.24 3.84 3.84
N TYR A 93 -4.45 2.89 4.31
CA TYR A 93 -3.01 3.09 4.45
C TYR A 93 -2.24 1.85 4.03
N CYS A 94 -0.99 2.07 3.67
CA CYS A 94 0.02 1.03 3.61
C CYS A 94 1.13 1.38 4.59
N LYS A 95 1.51 0.42 5.45
CA LYS A 95 2.74 0.50 6.23
C LYS A 95 3.80 -0.30 5.50
N PHE A 96 4.85 0.36 5.06
CA PHE A 96 5.90 -0.23 4.26
C PHE A 96 7.19 -0.40 5.07
N GLN A 97 7.77 -1.60 5.02
CA GLN A 97 9.08 -1.93 5.59
C GLN A 97 9.86 -2.72 4.55
N VAL A 98 11.16 -2.48 4.46
CA VAL A 98 12.05 -3.18 3.52
C VAL A 98 13.03 -4.01 4.33
N VAL A 99 13.37 -5.19 3.82
CA VAL A 99 14.37 -6.06 4.41
C VAL A 99 15.55 -6.25 3.47
N ASP A 100 16.73 -6.53 4.02
CA ASP A 100 17.89 -6.96 3.26
C ASP A 100 17.85 -8.47 2.93
N GLU A 101 18.90 -8.96 2.27
CA GLU A 101 19.07 -10.38 1.90
C GLU A 101 19.08 -11.31 3.12
N ALA A 102 19.50 -10.81 4.29
CA ALA A 102 19.50 -11.54 5.56
C ALA A 102 18.18 -11.36 6.34
N HIS A 103 17.14 -10.80 5.70
CA HIS A 103 15.83 -10.49 6.26
C HIS A 103 15.85 -9.52 7.44
N ASN A 104 16.89 -8.70 7.57
CA ASN A 104 16.92 -7.63 8.56
C ASN A 104 16.15 -6.43 8.03
N ILE A 105 15.34 -5.80 8.89
CA ILE A 105 14.65 -4.55 8.53
C ILE A 105 15.71 -3.47 8.32
N VAL A 106 15.66 -2.81 7.16
CA VAL A 106 16.54 -1.69 6.82
C VAL A 106 15.78 -0.37 6.80
N THR A 107 16.52 0.73 6.91
CA THR A 107 15.98 2.08 6.71
C THR A 107 15.25 2.14 5.38
N THR A 108 14.00 2.56 5.42
CA THR A 108 13.16 2.58 4.21
C THR A 108 13.73 3.58 3.20
N PRO A 109 14.03 3.15 1.95
CA PRO A 109 14.66 4.00 0.93
C PRO A 109 13.78 5.19 0.53
N ASP A 110 14.34 6.09 -0.28
CA ASP A 110 13.63 7.25 -0.82
C ASP A 110 12.33 6.82 -1.53
N LEU A 111 11.31 7.67 -1.42
CA LEU A 111 10.02 7.42 -2.03
C LEU A 111 9.88 8.22 -3.32
N GLU A 112 9.31 7.58 -4.33
CA GLU A 112 8.78 8.22 -5.51
C GLU A 112 7.25 8.21 -5.43
N GLU A 113 6.63 9.36 -5.72
CA GLU A 113 5.18 9.47 -5.81
C GLU A 113 4.75 9.41 -7.27
N PHE A 114 3.73 8.61 -7.55
CA PHE A 114 3.11 8.53 -8.87
C PHE A 114 1.60 8.70 -8.76
N THR A 115 1.06 9.65 -9.53
CA THR A 115 -0.39 9.80 -9.73
C THR A 115 -0.68 10.17 -11.17
N ASN A 116 -1.70 9.54 -11.74
CA ASN A 116 -2.27 9.89 -13.04
C ASN A 116 -3.53 10.77 -12.92
N ASN A 117 -3.98 11.08 -11.69
CA ASN A 117 -5.15 11.89 -11.42
C ASN A 117 -4.97 12.76 -10.16
N LYS A 118 -5.04 14.07 -10.34
CA LYS A 118 -4.79 15.07 -9.28
C LYS A 118 -5.93 15.21 -8.27
N GLU A 119 -7.07 14.56 -8.50
CA GLU A 119 -8.20 14.55 -7.56
C GLU A 119 -7.97 13.65 -6.34
N TYR A 120 -6.91 12.83 -6.36
CA TYR A 120 -6.50 11.94 -5.28
C TYR A 120 -5.16 12.40 -4.70
N ASN A 121 -4.93 12.10 -3.43
CA ASN A 121 -3.69 12.45 -2.74
C ASN A 121 -3.17 11.30 -1.87
N ALA A 122 -1.85 11.25 -1.70
CA ALA A 122 -1.18 10.37 -0.76
C ALA A 122 -0.31 11.18 0.20
N VAL A 123 -0.35 10.86 1.50
CA VAL A 123 0.47 11.55 2.52
C VAL A 123 1.36 10.53 3.21
N VAL A 124 2.64 10.85 3.31
CA VAL A 124 3.65 10.00 3.95
C VAL A 124 3.94 10.47 5.36
N THR A 125 3.93 9.53 6.32
CA THR A 125 4.46 9.71 7.67
C THR A 125 5.61 8.74 7.90
N ASN A 126 6.78 9.28 8.27
CA ASN A 126 7.95 8.46 8.61
C ASN A 126 7.83 7.88 10.02
N GLN A 127 8.22 6.61 10.17
CA GLN A 127 8.50 5.92 11.43
C GLN A 127 9.91 5.33 11.32
N GLU A 128 10.59 5.08 12.46
CA GLU A 128 12.00 4.69 12.54
C GLU A 128 12.49 3.76 11.40
N ASN A 129 11.82 2.63 11.19
CA ASN A 129 12.13 1.67 10.12
C ASN A 129 10.91 1.33 9.24
N ALA A 130 9.98 2.28 9.11
CA ALA A 130 8.78 2.09 8.31
C ALA A 130 8.27 3.42 7.74
N LYS A 131 7.56 3.37 6.62
CA LYS A 131 6.80 4.52 6.11
C LYS A 131 5.31 4.18 6.10
N PHE A 132 4.50 5.04 6.68
CA PHE A 132 3.05 4.99 6.51
C PHE A 132 2.67 5.88 5.34
N ILE A 133 1.94 5.32 4.39
CA ILE A 133 1.42 6.04 3.23
C ILE A 133 -0.09 5.96 3.33
N TYR A 134 -0.74 7.12 3.50
CA TYR A 134 -2.18 7.25 3.62
C TYR A 134 -2.75 7.73 2.31
N PHE A 135 -3.81 7.11 1.82
CA PHE A 135 -4.42 7.41 0.53
C PHE A 135 -5.84 7.93 0.70
N GLY A 136 -6.25 8.89 -0.13
CA GLY A 136 -7.60 9.41 -0.08
C GLY A 136 -7.97 10.35 -1.22
N GLY A 137 -9.16 10.93 -1.08
CA GLY A 137 -9.77 11.86 -2.02
C GLY A 137 -10.61 11.16 -3.12
N PRO A 138 -11.38 11.93 -3.88
CA PRO A 138 -11.88 13.25 -3.49
C PRO A 138 -13.04 13.14 -2.49
N PHE A 139 -13.17 14.10 -1.56
CA PHE A 139 -14.41 14.80 -1.14
C PHE A 139 -14.08 15.81 0.00
N PRO A 140 -14.40 17.11 -0.16
CA PRO A 140 -15.74 17.59 0.19
C PRO A 140 -16.31 18.65 -0.77
N VAL A 141 -17.53 18.46 -1.31
CA VAL A 141 -18.33 19.58 -1.85
C VAL A 141 -19.23 20.13 -0.74
N ASN A 142 -18.83 21.30 -0.21
CA ASN A 142 -19.60 22.18 0.67
C ASN A 142 -20.35 21.50 1.84
N VAL A 143 -19.79 21.60 3.05
CA VAL A 143 -20.61 21.64 4.27
C VAL A 143 -21.10 23.05 4.53
#